data_AF-A0A9K3HNL4-F1
#
_entry.id   AF-A0A9K3HNL4-F1
#
_cell.length_a   1.000
_cell.length_b   1.000
_cell.length_c   1.000
_cell.angle_alpha   90.00
_cell.angle_beta   90.00
_cell.angle_gamma   90.00
#
_symmetry.space_group_name_H-M   'P 1'
#
loop_
_entity.id
_entity.type
_entity.pdbx_description
1 polymer ?
#
loop_
_entity_poly.entity_id
_entity_poly.type
_entity_poly.pdbx_seq_one_letter_code
_entity_poly.pdbx_strand_id
1 'polypeptide(L)'
;MAAVQVVMSCSLLYYAVNAPGVIYIVSVVMGSCYGAHWAIVPSAVLELFGLKSFGALYNFLTLASPAGSLIFSGVIVNAIYDYEAKIQRATNLNTLTDGEALTCYGTICYSITCGILSVLCLMAFVLSMIVVYRTKRVYAKLYGNS
;
A
#
# COMPACT_ATOMS: atom_id res chain seq x y z
N MET A 1 -10.58 -3.93 -8.48
CA MET A 1 -9.53 -2.94 -8.14
C MET A 1 -10.02 -1.85 -7.18
N ALA A 2 -11.01 -1.03 -7.55
CA ALA A 2 -11.49 0.04 -6.66
C ALA A 2 -12.04 -0.49 -5.31
N ALA A 3 -12.85 -1.55 -5.32
CA ALA A 3 -13.41 -2.14 -4.10
C ALA A 3 -12.32 -2.64 -3.12
N VAL A 4 -11.30 -3.35 -3.62
CA VAL A 4 -10.19 -3.83 -2.79
C VAL A 4 -9.34 -2.67 -2.22
N GLN A 5 -9.16 -1.58 -2.96
CA GLN A 5 -8.45 -0.39 -2.46
C GLN A 5 -9.20 0.33 -1.33
N VAL A 6 -10.53 0.36 -1.37
CA VAL A 6 -11.33 0.89 -0.26
C VAL A 6 -11.12 0.06 0.99
N VAL A 7 -11.20 -1.27 0.87
CA VAL A 7 -10.99 -2.19 1.99
C VAL A 7 -9.59 -2.05 2.57
N MET A 8 -8.55 -1.92 1.72
CA MET A 8 -7.19 -1.65 2.17
C MET A 8 -7.07 -0.30 2.89
N SER A 9 -7.70 0.76 2.38
CA SER A 9 -7.72 2.08 3.02
C SER A 9 -8.37 2.04 4.40
N CYS A 10 -9.53 1.39 4.52
CA CYS A 10 -10.22 1.19 5.79
C CYS A 10 -9.39 0.36 6.78
N SER A 11 -8.66 -0.65 6.31
CA SER A 11 -7.79 -1.47 7.17
C SER A 11 -6.62 -0.67 7.75
N LEU A 12 -6.04 0.24 6.96
CA LEU A 12 -4.99 1.15 7.44
C LEU A 12 -5.51 2.18 8.44
N LEU A 13 -6.74 2.67 8.26
CA LEU A 13 -7.41 3.53 9.25
C LEU A 13 -7.72 2.76 10.54
N TYR A 14 -8.15 1.51 10.42
CA TYR A 14 -8.38 0.63 11.58
C TYR A 14 -7.09 0.38 12.37
N TYR A 15 -5.95 0.22 11.69
CA TYR A 15 -4.63 0.15 12.34
C TYR A 15 -4.34 1.37 13.22
N ALA A 16 -4.75 2.57 12.79
CA ALA A 16 -4.55 3.81 13.55
C ALA A 16 -5.37 3.90 14.85
N VAL A 17 -6.39 3.04 15.05
CA VAL A 17 -7.20 3.00 16.28
C VAL A 17 -6.41 2.38 17.46
N ASN A 18 -5.23 1.81 17.22
CA ASN A 18 -4.30 1.33 18.26
C ASN A 18 -4.92 0.34 19.26
N ALA A 19 -5.88 -0.47 18.82
CA ALA A 19 -6.50 -1.50 19.67
C ALA A 19 -5.59 -2.74 19.83
N PRO A 20 -5.64 -3.44 20.97
CA PRO A 20 -4.92 -4.70 21.14
C PRO A 20 -5.41 -5.74 20.12
N GLY A 21 -4.49 -6.37 19.38
CA GLY A 21 -4.81 -7.36 18.36
C GLY A 21 -5.17 -6.81 16.98
N VAL A 22 -5.16 -5.47 16.78
CA VAL A 22 -5.45 -4.82 15.49
C VAL A 22 -4.56 -5.34 14.35
N ILE A 23 -3.30 -5.64 14.65
CA ILE A 23 -2.30 -6.09 13.68
C ILE A 23 -2.67 -7.43 13.02
N TYR A 24 -3.35 -8.32 13.73
CA TYR A 24 -3.75 -9.62 13.20
C TYR A 24 -4.86 -9.46 12.17
N ILE A 25 -5.92 -8.73 12.56
CA ILE A 25 -7.06 -8.44 11.69
C ILE A 25 -6.61 -7.70 10.43
N VAL A 26 -5.80 -6.65 10.60
CA VAL A 26 -5.28 -5.85 9.47
C VAL A 26 -4.43 -6.71 8.53
N SER A 27 -3.55 -7.58 9.05
CA SER A 27 -2.71 -8.43 8.21
C SER A 27 -3.51 -9.43 7.39
N VAL A 28 -4.53 -10.06 7.99
CA VAL A 28 -5.40 -11.01 7.28
C VAL A 28 -6.17 -10.30 6.17
N VAL A 29 -6.83 -9.18 6.47
CA VAL A 29 -7.62 -8.42 5.50
C VAL A 29 -6.73 -7.87 4.37
N MET A 30 -5.58 -7.30 4.71
CA MET A 30 -4.62 -6.78 3.73
C MET A 30 -4.07 -7.89 2.84
N GLY A 31 -3.72 -9.05 3.40
CA GLY A 31 -3.23 -10.21 2.65
C GLY A 31 -4.24 -10.73 1.64
N SER A 32 -5.49 -10.91 2.05
CA SER A 32 -6.57 -11.33 1.15
C SER A 32 -6.84 -10.32 0.03
N CYS A 33 -6.88 -9.02 0.36
CA CYS A 33 -7.09 -7.96 -0.62
C CYS A 33 -5.94 -7.83 -1.62
N TYR A 34 -4.70 -7.96 -1.14
CA TYR A 34 -3.51 -7.92 -1.98
C TYR A 34 -3.48 -9.11 -2.94
N GLY A 35 -3.82 -10.32 -2.46
CA GLY A 35 -3.96 -11.50 -3.33
C GLY A 35 -4.97 -11.29 -4.46
N ALA A 36 -6.14 -10.73 -4.13
CA ALA A 36 -7.15 -10.38 -5.13
C ALA A 36 -6.65 -9.30 -6.12
N HIS A 37 -5.86 -8.33 -5.66
CA HIS A 37 -5.26 -7.32 -6.52
C HIS A 37 -4.35 -7.96 -7.57
N TRP A 38 -3.40 -8.81 -7.16
CA TRP A 38 -2.46 -9.46 -8.07
C TRP A 38 -3.09 -10.48 -9.01
N ALA A 39 -4.21 -11.09 -8.62
CA ALA A 39 -4.95 -11.99 -9.50
C ALA A 39 -5.64 -11.24 -10.66
N ILE A 40 -6.13 -10.02 -10.41
CA ILE A 40 -6.90 -9.25 -11.41
C ILE A 40 -5.99 -8.54 -12.42
N VAL A 41 -4.79 -8.13 -12.01
CA VAL A 41 -3.86 -7.33 -12.85
C VAL A 41 -3.50 -8.03 -14.18
N PRO A 42 -3.07 -9.30 -14.22
CA PRO A 42 -2.77 -10.01 -15.46
C PRO A 42 -3.97 -10.04 -16.42
N SER A 43 -5.16 -10.36 -15.91
CA SER A 43 -6.39 -10.43 -16.70
C SER A 43 -6.74 -9.07 -17.31
N ALA A 44 -6.66 -8.00 -16.52
CA ALA A 44 -6.95 -6.65 -17.01
C ALA A 44 -5.97 -6.20 -18.11
N VAL A 45 -4.67 -6.50 -17.94
CA VAL A 45 -3.66 -6.14 -18.94
C VAL A 45 -3.88 -6.91 -20.26
N LEU A 46 -4.24 -8.20 -20.18
CA LEU A 46 -4.56 -9.01 -21.35
C LEU A 46 -5.77 -8.48 -22.11
N GLU A 47 -6.83 -8.07 -21.41
CA GLU A 47 -8.03 -7.51 -22.03
C GLU A 47 -7.77 -6.14 -22.69
N LEU A 48 -6.98 -5.28 -22.05
CA LEU A 48 -6.72 -3.91 -22.53
C LEU A 48 -5.71 -3.84 -23.68
N PHE A 49 -4.64 -4.64 -23.62
CA PHE A 49 -3.50 -4.52 -24.54
C PHE A 49 -3.32 -5.74 -25.46
N GLY A 50 -4.05 -6.81 -25.21
CA GLY A 50 -3.92 -8.07 -25.94
C GLY A 50 -2.62 -8.81 -25.63
N LEU A 51 -2.48 -10.00 -26.23
CA LEU A 51 -1.37 -10.92 -25.96
C LEU A 51 -0.03 -10.49 -26.58
N LYS A 52 -0.03 -9.56 -27.54
CA LYS A 52 1.14 -9.24 -28.37
C LYS A 52 2.31 -8.63 -27.60
N SER A 53 2.05 -7.88 -26.52
CA SER A 53 3.08 -7.27 -25.66
C SER A 53 2.84 -7.51 -24.17
N PHE A 54 2.09 -8.57 -23.82
CA PHE A 54 1.70 -8.84 -22.44
C PHE A 54 2.92 -8.95 -21.50
N GLY A 55 3.96 -9.69 -21.92
CA GLY A 55 5.15 -9.92 -21.10
C GLY A 55 5.90 -8.63 -20.77
N ALA A 56 6.06 -7.70 -21.71
CA ALA A 56 6.75 -6.44 -21.45
C ALA A 56 5.94 -5.53 -20.53
N LEU A 57 4.63 -5.44 -20.76
CA LEU A 57 3.76 -4.61 -19.93
C LEU A 57 3.66 -5.16 -18.50
N TYR A 58 3.46 -6.46 -18.34
CA TYR A 58 3.37 -7.09 -17.02
C TYR A 58 4.67 -6.95 -16.22
N ASN A 59 5.84 -7.07 -16.86
CA ASN A 59 7.12 -6.80 -16.19
C ASN A 59 7.24 -5.35 -15.73
N PHE A 60 6.78 -4.38 -16.52
CA PHE A 60 6.76 -2.97 -16.11
C PHE A 60 5.85 -2.73 -14.90
N LEU A 61 4.66 -3.35 -14.87
CA LEU A 61 3.79 -3.30 -13.69
C LEU A 61 4.46 -3.93 -12.46
N THR A 62 5.10 -5.09 -12.63
CA THR A 62 5.79 -5.77 -11.52
C THR A 62 6.97 -4.95 -11.00
N LEU A 63 7.68 -4.21 -11.88
CA LEU A 63 8.78 -3.31 -11.53
C LEU A 63 8.35 -2.14 -10.63
N ALA A 64 7.07 -1.74 -10.68
CA ALA A 64 6.56 -0.70 -9.80
C ALA A 64 6.60 -1.10 -8.31
N SER A 65 6.49 -2.41 -8.00
CA SER A 65 6.54 -2.91 -6.61
C SER A 65 7.90 -2.72 -5.93
N PRO A 66 9.03 -3.19 -6.50
CA PRO A 66 10.34 -2.94 -5.92
C PRO A 66 10.68 -1.45 -5.92
N ALA A 67 10.31 -0.70 -6.96
CA ALA A 67 10.51 0.76 -6.97
C ALA A 67 9.77 1.46 -5.81
N GLY A 68 8.50 1.10 -5.58
CA GLY A 68 7.72 1.60 -4.45
C GLY A 68 8.33 1.20 -3.11
N SER A 69 8.72 -0.06 -2.94
CA SER A 69 9.34 -0.54 -1.70
C SER A 69 10.65 0.19 -1.40
N LEU A 70 11.48 0.48 -2.41
CA LEU A 70 12.72 1.22 -2.23
C LEU A 70 12.48 2.65 -1.75
N ILE A 71 11.50 3.36 -2.34
CA ILE A 71 11.21 4.75 -1.97
C ILE A 71 10.52 4.80 -0.61
N PHE A 72 9.44 4.04 -0.43
CA PHE A 72 8.63 4.09 0.78
C PHE A 72 9.33 3.41 1.96
N SER A 73 9.73 2.16 1.83
CA SER A 73 10.37 1.43 2.93
C SER A 73 11.83 1.89 3.11
N GLY A 74 12.57 1.96 2.01
CA GLY A 74 14.00 2.24 2.04
C GLY A 74 14.36 3.65 2.49
N VAL A 75 13.63 4.68 2.03
CA VAL A 75 13.95 6.08 2.34
C VAL A 75 13.03 6.64 3.41
N ILE A 76 11.71 6.57 3.20
CA ILE A 76 10.75 7.25 4.09
C ILE A 76 10.67 6.54 5.44
N VAL A 77 10.35 5.24 5.46
CA VAL A 77 10.17 4.49 6.71
C VAL A 77 11.46 4.47 7.53
N ASN A 78 12.60 4.18 6.91
CA ASN A 78 13.89 4.21 7.62
C ASN A 78 14.21 5.59 8.19
N ALA A 79 13.96 6.68 7.45
CA ALA A 79 14.24 8.03 7.95
C ALA A 79 13.35 8.41 9.16
N ILE A 80 12.06 8.08 9.12
CA ILE A 80 11.15 8.29 10.26
C ILE A 80 11.59 7.41 11.45
N TYR A 81 11.92 6.15 11.19
CA TYR A 81 12.31 5.19 12.22
C TYR A 81 13.59 5.63 12.94
N ASP A 82 14.62 6.02 12.19
CA ASP A 82 15.88 6.53 12.75
C ASP A 82 15.68 7.83 13.55
N TYR A 83 14.74 8.69 13.13
CA TYR A 83 14.41 9.92 13.85
C TYR A 83 13.76 9.62 15.20
N GLU A 84 12.73 8.79 15.23
CA GLU A 84 12.02 8.40 16.46
C GLU A 84 12.92 7.58 17.39
N ALA A 85 13.75 6.68 16.86
CA ALA A 85 14.70 5.90 17.64
C ALA A 85 15.75 6.79 18.34
N LYS A 86 16.20 7.88 17.70
CA LYS A 86 17.10 8.86 18.33
C LYS A 86 16.42 9.61 19.48
N ILE A 87 15.15 9.98 19.32
CA ILE A 87 14.38 10.66 20.38
C ILE A 87 14.18 9.73 21.58
N GLN A 88 13.78 8.48 21.34
CA GLN A 88 13.59 7.50 22.42
C GLN A 88 14.90 7.21 23.16
N ARG A 89 16.03 7.12 22.44
CA ARG A 89 17.38 6.95 23.02
C ARG A 89 17.80 8.16 23.87
N ALA A 90 17.49 9.39 23.42
CA ALA A 90 17.80 10.61 24.17
C ALA A 90 16.97 10.74 25.47
N THR A 91 15.76 10.17 25.48
CA THR A 91 14.83 10.26 26.62
C THR A 91 15.03 9.12 27.64
N ASN A 92 15.46 7.93 27.19
CA ASN A 92 15.78 6.77 28.05
C ASN A 92 17.28 6.68 28.39
N LEU A 93 17.82 7.68 29.08
CA LEU A 93 19.19 7.66 29.66
C LEU A 93 19.32 6.68 30.86
N ASN A 94 18.64 5.52 30.86
CA ASN A 94 18.71 4.53 31.95
C ASN A 94 18.83 3.07 31.51
N THR A 95 18.88 2.77 30.21
CA THR A 95 19.18 1.41 29.73
C THR A 95 20.27 1.48 28.67
N LEU A 96 21.51 1.61 29.16
CA LEU A 96 22.70 1.33 28.36
C LEU A 96 22.73 -0.16 27.99
N THR A 97 22.62 -0.46 26.70
CA THR A 97 23.37 -1.56 26.10
C THR A 97 24.04 -1.04 24.83
N ASP A 98 25.35 -0.86 24.94
CA ASP A 98 26.25 -0.46 23.88
C ASP A 98 26.32 -1.59 22.84
N GLY A 99 25.71 -1.41 21.66
CA GLY A 99 25.81 -2.35 20.54
C GLY A 99 24.52 -2.85 19.90
N GLU A 100 23.33 -2.53 20.42
CA GLU A 100 22.06 -2.91 19.78
C GLU A 100 21.58 -1.90 18.74
N ALA A 101 21.03 -2.41 17.64
CA ALA A 101 20.45 -1.62 16.55
C ALA A 101 19.45 -0.59 17.11
N LEU A 102 19.41 0.61 16.50
CA LEU A 102 18.37 1.60 16.79
C LEU A 102 17.03 0.90 16.61
N THR A 103 16.34 0.55 17.70
CA THR A 103 15.06 -0.16 17.64
C THR A 103 13.98 0.65 18.33
N CYS A 104 12.96 1.03 17.56
CA CYS A 104 11.80 1.75 18.05
C CYS A 104 10.66 0.76 18.28
N TYR A 105 10.19 0.67 19.51
CA TYR A 105 9.07 -0.19 19.90
C TYR A 105 7.80 0.64 20.12
N GLY A 106 6.68 0.11 19.64
CA GLY A 106 5.36 0.70 19.84
C GLY A 106 4.70 1.17 18.56
N THR A 107 3.38 1.31 18.64
CA THR A 107 2.53 1.74 17.53
C THR A 107 2.84 3.15 17.03
N ILE A 108 3.47 4.00 17.85
CA ILE A 108 3.85 5.37 17.47
C ILE A 108 4.82 5.37 16.28
N CYS A 109 5.76 4.41 16.23
CA CYS A 109 6.74 4.33 15.13
C CYS A 109 6.11 3.92 13.78
N TYR A 110 5.05 3.12 13.81
CA TYR A 110 4.37 2.63 12.61
C TYR A 110 3.13 3.44 12.24
N SER A 111 2.53 4.19 13.17
CA SER A 111 1.31 4.96 12.94
C SER A 111 1.50 6.02 11.85
N ILE A 112 2.64 6.73 11.85
CA ILE A 112 2.97 7.73 10.83
C ILE A 112 3.06 7.08 9.44
N THR A 113 3.78 5.97 9.34
CA THR A 113 3.90 5.19 8.12
C THR A 113 2.55 4.71 7.62
N CYS A 114 1.71 4.15 8.50
CA CYS A 114 0.35 3.74 8.16
C CYS A 114 -0.52 4.91 7.70
N GLY A 115 -0.34 6.11 8.26
CA GLY A 115 -0.99 7.33 7.80
C GLY A 115 -0.60 7.70 6.36
N ILE A 116 0.71 7.68 6.04
CA ILE A 116 1.21 7.95 4.67
C ILE A 116 0.65 6.91 3.69
N LEU A 117 0.68 5.62 4.05
CA LEU A 117 0.09 4.57 3.21
C LEU A 117 -1.41 4.74 3.02
N SER A 118 -2.14 5.22 4.03
CA SER A 118 -3.58 5.50 3.94
C SER A 118 -3.86 6.58 2.89
N VAL A 119 -3.12 7.69 2.91
CA VAL A 119 -3.24 8.77 1.91
C VAL A 119 -2.94 8.25 0.51
N LEU A 120 -1.90 7.42 0.35
CA LEU A 120 -1.57 6.81 -0.94
C LEU A 120 -2.68 5.87 -1.44
N CYS A 121 -3.29 5.08 -0.56
CA CYS A 121 -4.42 4.22 -0.92
C CYS A 121 -5.66 5.02 -1.34
N LEU A 122 -5.93 6.15 -0.68
CA LEU A 122 -7.00 7.08 -1.10
C LEU A 122 -6.73 7.65 -2.50
N MET A 123 -5.49 8.06 -2.78
CA MET A 123 -5.12 8.55 -4.11
C MET A 123 -5.27 7.46 -5.19
N ALA A 124 -4.86 6.23 -4.89
CA ALA A 124 -5.04 5.08 -5.77
C ALA A 124 -6.53 4.75 -6.03
N PHE A 125 -7.38 4.89 -5.00
CA PHE A 125 -8.83 4.75 -5.13
C PHE A 125 -9.43 5.78 -6.08
N VAL A 126 -9.06 7.06 -5.93
CA VAL A 126 -9.53 8.15 -6.81
C VAL A 126 -9.12 7.88 -8.25
N LEU A 127 -7.85 7.52 -8.50
CA LEU A 127 -7.36 7.17 -9.84
C LEU A 127 -8.13 5.98 -10.42
N SER A 128 -8.39 4.95 -9.62
CA SER A 128 -9.16 3.78 -10.06
C SER A 128 -10.61 4.13 -10.38
N MET A 129 -11.25 5.01 -9.62
CA MET A 129 -12.58 5.53 -9.94
C MET A 129 -12.60 6.30 -11.25
N ILE A 130 -11.59 7.13 -11.52
CA ILE A 130 -11.45 7.85 -12.79
C ILE A 130 -11.35 6.86 -13.95
N VAL A 131 -10.53 5.82 -13.82
CA VAL A 131 -10.39 4.77 -14.84
C VAL A 131 -11.72 4.05 -15.05
N VAL A 132 -12.41 3.63 -13.99
CA VAL A 132 -13.72 2.97 -14.09
C VAL A 132 -14.74 3.86 -14.81
N TYR A 133 -14.77 5.16 -14.49
CA TYR A 133 -15.67 6.10 -15.15
C TYR A 133 -15.37 6.25 -16.65
N ARG A 134 -14.08 6.33 -17.02
CA ARG A 134 -13.64 6.38 -18.43
C ARG A 134 -13.99 5.09 -19.17
N THR A 135 -13.73 3.93 -18.58
CA THR A 135 -14.03 2.62 -19.17
C THR A 135 -15.53 2.43 -19.34
N LYS A 136 -16.34 2.76 -18.32
CA LYS A 136 -17.82 2.71 -18.43
C LYS A 136 -18.35 3.59 -19.55
N ARG A 137 -17.80 4.80 -19.73
CA ARG A 137 -18.18 5.68 -20.85
C ARG A 137 -17.87 5.05 -22.21
N VAL A 138 -16.71 4.40 -22.35
CA VAL A 138 -16.32 3.73 -23.59
C VAL A 138 -17.23 2.53 -23.87
N TYR A 139 -17.45 1.65 -22.89
CA TYR A 139 -18.35 0.51 -23.03
C TYR A 139 -19.80 0.92 -23.29
N ALA A 140 -20.31 1.96 -22.63
CA ALA A 140 -21.65 2.49 -22.89
C ALA A 140 -21.76 3.05 -24.33
N LYS A 141 -20.69 3.62 -24.88
CA LYS A 141 -20.68 4.10 -26.28
C LYS A 141 -20.61 2.96 -27.29
N LEU A 142 -19.97 1.83 -26.93
CA LEU A 142 -19.84 0.64 -27.77
C LEU A 142 -21.09 -0.26 -27.74
N TYR A 143 -21.72 -0.44 -26.58
CA TYR A 143 -22.89 -1.32 -26.40
C TYR A 143 -24.23 -0.59 -26.34
N GLY A 144 -24.25 0.71 -26.06
CA GLY A 144 -25.47 1.52 -26.02
C GLY A 144 -25.89 2.10 -27.38
N ASN A 145 -25.16 1.76 -28.45
CA ASN A 145 -25.47 2.15 -29.83
C ASN A 145 -25.96 0.95 -30.66
N SER A 146 -26.47 -0.09 -30.00
CA SER A 146 -27.20 -1.21 -30.60
C SER A 146 -28.68 -1.13 -30.27
#